data_AF-A0A5M9H295-F1
#
_entry.id   AF-A0A5M9H295-F1
#
_cell.length_a   1.000
_cell.length_b   1.000
_cell.length_c   1.000
_cell.angle_alpha   90.00
_cell.angle_beta   90.00
_cell.angle_gamma   90.00
#
_symmetry.space_group_name_H-M   'P 1'
#
loop_
_entity.id
_entity.type
_entity.pdbx_description
1 polymer ?
#
loop_
_entity_poly.entity_id
_entity_poly.type
_entity_poly.pdbx_seq_one_letter_code
_entity_poly.pdbx_strand_id
1 'polypeptide(L)' 'MKVIFQREDGGKIFESYDEDINNLLAILKETKGIKIGMVGYEVVKYELEYFRNPKKAVTERELHIIVQPKYS' A
#
# COMPACT_ATOMS: atom_id res chain seq x y z
N MET A 1 -4.84 6.15 8.04
CA MET A 1 -5.33 5.88 6.66
C MET A 1 -5.09 4.41 6.34
N LYS A 2 -5.97 3.72 5.62
CA LYS A 2 -5.75 2.31 5.34
C LYS A 2 -4.72 2.16 4.21
N VAL A 3 -3.77 1.23 4.38
CA VAL A 3 -2.74 0.90 3.40
C VAL A 3 -2.86 -0.58 3.07
N ILE A 4 -2.92 -0.91 1.80
CA ILE A 4 -3.13 -2.25 1.29
C ILE A 4 -1.95 -2.61 0.40
N PHE A 5 -1.21 -3.66 0.76
CA PHE A 5 -0.19 -4.26 -0.09
C PHE A 5 -0.83 -5.40 -0.87
N GLN A 6 -0.74 -5.34 -2.20
CA GLN A 6 -1.38 -6.33 -3.07
C GLN A 6 -0.51 -6.67 -4.26
N ARG A 7 -0.76 -7.83 -4.85
CA ARG A 7 -0.17 -8.24 -6.13
C ARG A 7 -0.89 -7.55 -7.29
N GLU A 8 -0.31 -7.61 -8.48
CA GLU A 8 -0.93 -7.04 -9.69
C GLU A 8 -2.27 -7.69 -10.06
N ASP A 9 -2.51 -8.94 -9.65
CA ASP A 9 -3.79 -9.63 -9.82
C ASP A 9 -4.88 -9.20 -8.82
N GLY A 10 -4.59 -8.21 -7.95
CA GLY A 10 -5.49 -7.74 -6.90
C GLY A 10 -5.47 -8.60 -5.63
N GLY A 11 -4.63 -9.64 -5.57
CA GLY A 11 -4.46 -10.47 -4.39
C GLY A 11 -3.84 -9.70 -3.21
N LYS A 12 -4.65 -9.40 -2.18
CA LYS A 12 -4.18 -8.74 -0.96
C LYS A 12 -3.15 -9.60 -0.22
N ILE A 13 -1.99 -9.01 0.08
CA ILE A 13 -0.92 -9.63 0.86
C ILE A 13 -1.01 -9.19 2.32
N PHE A 14 -1.14 -7.89 2.55
CA PHE A 14 -1.10 -7.30 3.89
C PHE A 14 -1.90 -6.01 3.94
N GLU A 15 -2.44 -5.67 5.11
CA GLU A 15 -3.07 -4.38 5.36
C GLU A 15 -2.58 -3.77 6.67
N SER A 16 -2.44 -2.46 6.67
CA SER A 16 -2.11 -1.67 7.85
C SER A 16 -2.89 -0.37 7.88
N TYR A 17 -2.88 0.28 9.04
CA TYR A 17 -3.31 1.66 9.17
C TYR A 17 -2.06 2.52 9.41
N ASP A 18 -1.82 3.47 8.52
CA ASP A 18 -0.70 4.41 8.62
C ASP A 18 -1.24 5.84 8.78
N GLU A 19 -0.75 6.56 9.78
CA GLU A 19 -1.11 7.95 10.04
C GLU A 19 -0.18 8.93 9.29
N ASP A 20 1.03 8.51 8.90
CA ASP A 20 2.03 9.33 8.20
C ASP A 20 2.33 8.80 6.79
N ILE A 21 1.37 9.04 5.89
CA ILE A 21 1.47 8.59 4.51
C ILE A 21 2.63 9.21 3.74
N ASN A 22 2.99 10.46 4.05
CA ASN A 22 4.02 11.18 3.30
C ASN A 22 5.38 10.54 3.55
N ASN A 23 5.66 10.18 4.81
CA ASN A 23 6.87 9.46 5.16
C ASN A 23 6.91 8.07 4.51
N LEU A 24 5.80 7.32 4.54
CA LEU A 24 5.71 6.02 3.87
C LEU A 24 6.03 6.13 2.37
N LEU A 25 5.41 7.08 1.66
CA LEU A 25 5.64 7.28 0.23
C LEU A 25 7.10 7.68 -0.08
N ALA A 26 7.72 8.52 0.78
CA ALA A 26 9.13 8.87 0.64
C ALA A 26 10.03 7.63 0.77
N ILE A 27 9.82 6.80 1.78
CA ILE A 27 10.55 5.55 1.99
C ILE A 27 10.37 4.61 0.80
N LEU A 28 9.14 4.41 0.31
CA LEU A 28 8.88 3.52 -0.82
C LEU A 28 9.54 4.03 -2.11
N LYS A 29 9.60 5.34 -2.32
CA LYS A 29 10.28 5.96 -3.47
C LYS A 29 11.79 5.76 -3.44
N GLU A 30 12.40 5.84 -2.26
CA GLU A 30 13.85 5.67 -2.10
C GLU A 30 14.27 4.20 -2.12
N THR A 31 13.57 3.35 -1.37
CA THR A 31 13.95 1.95 -1.19
C THR A 31 13.51 1.05 -2.35
N LYS A 32 12.42 1.42 -3.05
CA LYS A 32 11.77 0.64 -4.12
C LYS A 32 11.45 -0.81 -3.75
N GLY A 33 11.48 -1.14 -2.45
CA GLY A 33 11.34 -2.51 -1.97
C GLY A 33 10.96 -2.56 -0.51
N ILE A 34 10.17 -3.57 -0.17
CA ILE A 34 9.63 -3.77 1.16
C ILE A 34 9.77 -5.25 1.54
N LYS A 35 9.97 -5.53 2.83
CA LYS A 35 9.93 -6.89 3.36
C LYS A 35 8.65 -7.08 4.15
N ILE A 36 7.85 -8.07 3.76
CA ILE A 36 6.62 -8.44 4.47
C ILE A 36 6.82 -9.86 4.98
N GLY A 37 6.90 -10.01 6.31
CA GLY A 37 7.32 -11.27 6.94
C GLY A 37 8.73 -11.68 6.50
N MET A 38 8.86 -12.88 5.91
CA MET A 38 10.14 -13.40 5.42
C MET A 38 10.38 -13.11 3.93
N VAL A 39 9.40 -12.56 3.21
CA VAL A 39 9.46 -12.37 1.75
C VAL A 39 9.80 -10.93 1.43
N GLY A 40 10.80 -10.74 0.57
CA GLY A 40 11.12 -9.45 -0.03
C GLY A 40 10.22 -9.18 -1.23
N TYR A 41 9.82 -7.93 -1.38
CA TYR A 41 8.99 -7.47 -2.49
C TYR A 41 9.59 -6.20 -3.11
N GLU A 42 9.38 -6.02 -4.41
CA GLU A 42 9.57 -4.76 -5.12
C GLU A 42 8.25 -4.00 -5.18
N VAL A 43 8.35 -2.69 -5.03
CA VAL A 43 7.22 -1.79 -5.19
C VAL A 43 7.12 -1.44 -6.67
N VAL A 44 6.05 -1.91 -7.32
CA VAL A 44 5.81 -1.66 -8.75
C VAL A 44 5.15 -0.30 -8.93
N LYS A 45 4.09 -0.04 -8.17
CA LYS A 45 3.33 1.21 -8.20
C LYS A 45 2.53 1.40 -6.91
N TYR A 46 1.98 2.59 -6.74
CA TYR A 46 1.01 2.87 -5.68
C TYR A 46 -0.10 3.78 -6.20
N GLU A 47 -1.30 3.58 -5.68
CA GLU A 47 -2.53 4.26 -6.10
C GLU A 47 -3.29 4.72 -4.84
N LEU A 48 -3.62 6.00 -4.78
CA LEU A 48 -4.37 6.58 -3.66
C LEU A 48 -5.83 6.75 -4.06
N GLU A 49 -6.71 5.98 -3.43
CA GLU A 49 -8.14 5.99 -3.72
C GLU A 49 -8.93 6.69 -2.61
N TYR A 50 -9.97 7.41 -3.04
CA TYR A 50 -10.84 8.19 -2.16
C TYR A 50 -12.24 7.62 -2.23
N PHE A 51 -12.74 7.16 -1.09
CA PHE A 51 -14.07 6.61 -0.97
C PHE A 51 -14.95 7.58 -0.18
N ARG A 52 -16.01 8.07 -0.82
CA ARG A 52 -17.06 8.80 -0.12
C ARG A 52 -18.15 7.81 0.26
N ASN A 53 -18.11 7.33 1.51
CA ASN A 53 -19.20 6.53 2.03
C ASN A 53 -20.40 7.45 2.33
N PRO A 54 -21.56 7.32 1.64
CA PRO A 54 -22.69 8.21 1.84
C PRO A 54 -23.29 8.13 3.25
N LYS A 55 -22.97 7.09 4.03
CA LYS A 55 -23.41 6.90 5.42
C LYS A 55 -22.43 7.44 6.46
N LYS A 56 -21.23 7.88 6.06
CA LYS A 56 -20.22 8.46 6.97
C LYS A 56 -19.89 9.88 6.53
N ALA A 57 -19.79 10.80 7.50
CA ALA A 57 -19.47 12.21 7.21
C ALA A 57 -18.01 12.42 6.75
N VAL A 58 -17.17 11.38 6.84
CA VAL A 58 -15.73 11.46 6.57
C VAL A 58 -15.39 10.71 5.28
N THR A 59 -14.60 11.34 4.42
CA THR A 59 -13.99 10.71 3.26
C THR A 59 -12.97 9.68 3.71
N GLU A 60 -13.19 8.41 3.35
CA GLU A 60 -12.24 7.34 3.58
C GLU A 60 -11.18 7.37 2.48
N ARG A 61 -9.95 7.02 2.85
CA ARG A 61 -8.80 7.01 1.95
C ARG A 61 -8.07 5.69 2.11
N GLU A 62 -7.78 5.05 0.99
CA GLU A 62 -6.97 3.84 0.95
C GLU A 62 -5.78 4.05 0.02
N LEU A 63 -4.58 3.71 0.48
CA LEU A 63 -3.41 3.61 -0.37
C LEU A 63 -3.21 2.16 -0.77
N HIS A 64 -3.23 1.88 -2.06
CA HIS A 64 -2.95 0.57 -2.63
C HIS A 64 -1.51 0.57 -3.12
N ILE A 65 -0.68 -0.31 -2.57
CA ILE A 65 0.72 -0.47 -2.96
C ILE A 65 0.82 -1.81 -3.68
N ILE A 66 1.08 -1.75 -4.98
CA ILE A 66 1.25 -2.94 -5.81
C ILE A 66 2.68 -3.40 -5.72
N VAL A 67 2.84 -4.65 -5.32
CA VAL A 67 4.14 -5.26 -5.09
C VAL A 67 4.30 -6.58 -5.81
N GLN A 68 5.53 -6.91 -6.18
CA GLN A 68 5.91 -8.20 -6.75
C GLN A 68 6.97 -8.85 -5.86
N PRO A 69 6.88 -10.16 -5.57
CA PRO A 69 7.91 -10.85 -4.80
C PRO A 69 9.25 -10.80 -5.53
N LYS A 70 10.31 -10.49 -4.79
CA LYS A 70 11.69 -10.64 -5.25
C LYS A 70 12.00 -12.13 -5.25
N TYR A 71 11.85 -12.79 -6.39
CA TYR A 71 12.45 -14.10 -6.58
C TYR A 71 13.95 -13.89 -6.82
N SER A 72 14.77 -14.39 -5.89
CA SER A 72 16.22 -14.54 -6.09
C SER A 72 16.51 -15.65 -7.09
#